data_AF-A0A957HHY9-F1
#
_entry.id   AF-A0A957HHY9-F1
#
_cell.length_a   1.000
_cell.length_b   1.000
_cell.length_c   1.000
_cell.angle_alpha   90.00
_cell.angle_beta   90.00
_cell.angle_gamma   90.00
#
_symmetry.space_group_name_H-M   'P 1'
#
loop_
_entity.id
_entity.type
_entity.pdbx_description
1 polymer ?
#
loop_
_entity_poly.entity_id
_entity_poly.type
_entity_poly.pdbx_seq_one_letter_code
_entity_poly.pdbx_strand_id
1 'polypeptide(L)'
;MQQQPSPYTVAPPVVSLQKVENMRRGMAHLFLVGDTTLDEPHKGYVRYRGRFLVDSADCFDELRAIFEAEGFTPTVREEGNGRIAIVGIPQVFNPPASDWRINL
;
A
#
# COMPACT_ATOMS: atom_id res chain seq x y z
N MET A 1 35.53 12.29 27.60
CA MET A 1 34.61 11.20 27.24
C MET A 1 34.01 11.54 25.88
N GLN A 2 34.53 10.98 24.80
CA GLN A 2 33.96 11.21 23.47
C GLN A 2 32.77 10.26 23.30
N GLN A 3 31.55 10.81 23.27
CA GLN A 3 30.36 10.05 22.92
C GLN A 3 30.42 9.71 21.43
N GLN A 4 30.66 8.43 21.14
CA GLN A 4 30.57 7.89 19.79
C GLN A 4 29.10 7.93 19.38
N PRO A 5 28.72 8.60 18.27
CA PRO A 5 27.32 8.63 17.84
C PRO A 5 26.86 7.21 17.53
N SER A 6 25.74 6.80 18.14
CA SER A 6 25.19 5.46 18.00
C SER A 6 24.90 5.16 16.52
N PRO A 7 25.43 4.06 15.93
CA PRO A 7 25.29 3.76 14.51
C PRO A 7 23.86 3.37 14.07
N TYR A 8 22.88 3.42 14.98
CA TYR A 8 21.52 2.93 14.78
C TYR A 8 20.46 4.04 14.76
N THR A 9 20.80 5.24 14.29
CA THR A 9 19.75 6.21 13.96
C THR A 9 19.12 5.80 12.63
N VAL A 10 18.13 4.91 12.70
CA VAL A 10 17.25 4.65 11.56
C VAL A 10 16.57 5.97 11.21
N ALA A 11 16.77 6.44 9.98
CA ALA A 11 16.07 7.63 9.51
C ALA A 11 14.56 7.38 9.63
N PRO A 12 13.77 8.36 10.11
CA PRO A 12 12.33 8.20 10.18
C PRO A 12 11.80 7.90 8.77
N PRO A 13 10.77 7.02 8.67
CA PRO A 13 10.19 6.70 7.39
C PRO A 13 9.63 7.96 6.74
N VAL A 14 9.73 8.05 5.41
CA VAL A 14 9.18 9.20 4.66
C VAL A 14 7.65 9.16 4.69
N VAL A 15 7.09 7.96 4.81
CA VAL A 15 5.65 7.73 4.89
C VAL A 15 5.12 8.06 6.30
N SER A 16 4.08 8.89 6.36
CA SER A 16 3.38 9.18 7.62
C SER A 16 2.66 7.93 8.15
N LEU A 17 2.96 7.57 9.39
CA LEU A 17 2.31 6.44 10.09
C LEU A 17 0.78 6.61 10.18
N GLN A 18 0.29 7.84 10.30
CA GLN A 18 -1.15 8.10 10.37
C GLN A 18 -1.87 7.67 9.08
N LYS A 19 -1.28 7.98 7.92
CA LYS A 19 -1.82 7.59 6.61
C LYS A 19 -1.84 6.07 6.45
N VAL A 20 -0.78 5.41 6.91
CA VAL A 20 -0.64 3.95 6.89
C VAL A 20 -1.74 3.28 7.71
N GLU A 21 -2.00 3.79 8.92
CA GLU A 21 -3.04 3.27 9.79
C GLU A 21 -4.45 3.57 9.27
N ASN A 22 -4.67 4.73 8.63
CA ASN A 22 -5.94 5.05 7.98
C ASN A 22 -6.23 4.07 6.83
N MET A 23 -5.27 3.84 5.93
CA MET A 23 -5.41 2.85 4.85
C MET A 23 -5.65 1.45 5.43
N ARG A 24 -4.88 1.04 6.46
CA ARG A 24 -5.01 -0.26 7.12
C ARG A 24 -6.41 -0.47 7.68
N ARG A 25 -6.95 0.51 8.40
CA ARG A 25 -8.29 0.45 8.98
C ARG A 25 -9.37 0.47 7.89
N GLY A 26 -9.21 1.32 6.87
CA GLY A 26 -10.15 1.46 5.76
C GLY A 26 -10.32 0.18 4.97
N MET A 27 -9.25 -0.60 4.75
CA MET A 27 -9.31 -1.85 3.99
C MET A 27 -9.55 -3.11 4.84
N ALA A 28 -9.76 -2.99 6.16
CA ALA A 28 -9.77 -4.13 7.08
C ALA A 28 -10.88 -5.17 6.79
N HIS A 29 -11.99 -4.76 6.17
CA HIS A 29 -13.07 -5.65 5.74
C HIS A 29 -12.83 -6.28 4.35
N LEU A 30 -11.89 -5.74 3.57
CA LEU A 30 -11.52 -6.24 2.23
C LEU A 30 -10.29 -7.15 2.29
N PHE A 31 -9.33 -6.79 3.13
CA PHE A 31 -8.00 -7.40 3.19
C PHE A 31 -7.51 -7.54 4.62
N LEU A 32 -7.20 -8.78 5.00
CA LEU A 32 -6.60 -9.08 6.29
C LEU A 32 -5.09 -8.85 6.23
N VAL A 33 -4.65 -7.73 6.78
CA VAL A 33 -3.23 -7.38 6.90
C VAL A 33 -2.54 -8.22 7.97
N GLY A 34 -1.52 -8.99 7.58
CA GLY A 34 -0.63 -9.70 8.49
C GLY A 34 0.64 -8.92 8.81
N ASP A 35 1.20 -8.21 7.83
CA ASP A 35 2.44 -7.44 7.96
C ASP A 35 2.36 -6.12 7.19
N THR A 36 3.02 -5.08 7.70
CA THR A 36 3.09 -3.76 7.06
C THR A 36 4.54 -3.31 7.01
N THR A 37 4.99 -2.94 5.83
CA THR A 37 6.35 -2.49 5.56
C THR A 37 6.31 -1.09 4.95
N LEU A 38 7.17 -0.20 5.44
CA LEU A 38 7.30 1.17 4.95
C LEU A 38 8.56 1.32 4.11
N ASP A 39 8.54 2.24 3.16
CA ASP A 39 9.66 2.56 2.27
C ASP A 39 10.15 1.36 1.42
N GLU A 40 9.30 0.36 1.20
CA GLU A 40 9.53 -0.79 0.33
C GLU A 40 8.43 -0.91 -0.75
N PRO A 41 8.77 -1.21 -2.03
CA PRO A 41 10.11 -1.47 -2.55
C PRO A 41 10.99 -0.20 -2.72
N HIS A 42 10.40 0.99 -2.64
CA HIS A 42 11.12 2.27 -2.72
C HIS A 42 10.70 3.20 -1.59
N LYS A 43 11.54 4.20 -1.27
CA LYS A 43 11.19 5.25 -0.32
C LYS A 43 9.87 5.92 -0.69
N GLY A 44 9.02 6.15 0.31
CA GLY A 44 7.67 6.68 0.16
C GLY A 44 6.60 5.64 -0.12
N TYR A 45 6.95 4.38 -0.38
CA TYR A 45 5.96 3.32 -0.65
C TYR A 45 5.50 2.68 0.66
N VAL A 46 4.30 2.11 0.65
CA VAL A 46 3.81 1.25 1.70
C VAL A 46 3.48 -0.12 1.12
N ARG A 47 3.83 -1.20 1.81
CA ARG A 47 3.47 -2.56 1.43
C ARG A 47 2.72 -3.24 2.57
N TYR A 48 1.51 -3.71 2.29
CA TYR A 48 0.71 -4.53 3.19
C TYR A 48 0.71 -5.97 2.70
N ARG A 49 1.20 -6.91 3.50
CA ARG A 49 1.16 -8.34 3.18
C ARG A 49 0.03 -9.01 3.93
N GLY A 50 -0.71 -9.90 3.26
CA GLY A 50 -1.91 -10.48 3.83
C GLY A 50 -2.68 -11.34 2.85
N ARG A 51 -4.01 -11.37 3.03
CA ARG A 51 -4.94 -12.09 2.16
C ARG A 51 -6.24 -11.32 2.00
N PHE A 52 -6.84 -11.41 0.82
CA PHE A 52 -8.18 -10.90 0.60
C PHE A 52 -9.22 -11.72 1.37
N LEU A 53 -10.26 -11.03 1.86
CA LEU A 53 -11.43 -11.63 2.49
C LEU A 53 -12.59 -11.82 1.49
N VAL A 54 -12.53 -11.11 0.37
CA VAL A 54 -13.49 -11.11 -0.75
C VAL A 54 -12.73 -11.29 -2.06
N ASP A 55 -13.43 -11.49 -3.18
CA ASP A 55 -12.75 -11.54 -4.48
C ASP A 55 -12.08 -10.19 -4.80
N SER A 56 -10.84 -10.25 -5.29
CA SER A 56 -10.04 -9.04 -5.50
C SER A 56 -10.53 -8.21 -6.68
N ALA A 57 -11.21 -8.81 -7.66
CA ALA A 57 -11.81 -8.09 -8.77
C ALA A 57 -13.03 -7.26 -8.32
N ASP A 58 -13.81 -7.79 -7.40
CA ASP A 58 -15.03 -7.14 -6.89
C ASP A 58 -14.73 -6.00 -5.89
N CYS A 59 -13.59 -6.04 -5.19
CA CYS A 59 -13.26 -5.04 -4.16
C CYS A 59 -12.20 -4.01 -4.56
N PHE A 60 -11.65 -4.08 -5.78
CA PHE A 60 -10.52 -3.21 -6.15
C PHE A 60 -10.90 -1.73 -6.21
N ASP A 61 -12.10 -1.37 -6.67
CA ASP A 61 -12.57 0.02 -6.71
C ASP A 61 -12.68 0.63 -5.30
N GLU A 62 -13.16 -0.14 -4.33
CA GLU A 62 -13.23 0.31 -2.94
C GLU A 62 -11.83 0.44 -2.32
N LEU A 63 -10.97 -0.56 -2.56
CA LEU A 63 -9.56 -0.51 -2.13
C LEU A 63 -8.86 0.72 -2.72
N ARG A 64 -9.11 1.02 -4.00
CA ARG A 64 -8.62 2.20 -4.69
C ARG A 64 -9.07 3.48 -3.99
N ALA A 65 -10.37 3.64 -3.73
CA ALA A 65 -10.89 4.82 -3.06
C ALA A 65 -10.24 5.06 -1.67
N ILE A 66 -10.00 4.00 -0.90
CA ILE A 66 -9.33 4.08 0.41
C ILE A 66 -7.91 4.62 0.30
N PHE A 67 -7.13 4.12 -0.66
CA PHE A 67 -5.74 4.55 -0.85
C PHE A 67 -5.66 5.95 -1.46
N GLU A 68 -6.53 6.27 -2.42
CA GLU A 68 -6.57 7.58 -3.08
C GLU A 68 -6.91 8.71 -2.09
N ALA A 69 -7.79 8.45 -1.11
CA ALA A 69 -8.10 9.39 -0.04
C ALA A 69 -6.87 9.79 0.79
N GLU A 70 -5.86 8.91 0.87
CA GLU A 70 -4.60 9.15 1.59
C GLU A 70 -3.46 9.62 0.67
N GLY A 71 -3.73 9.73 -0.65
CA GLY A 71 -2.79 10.17 -1.67
C GLY A 71 -1.96 9.04 -2.30
N PHE A 72 -2.42 7.79 -2.22
CA PHE A 72 -1.74 6.62 -2.75
C PHE A 72 -2.55 5.95 -3.88
N THR A 73 -1.87 5.24 -4.76
CA THR A 73 -2.52 4.28 -5.67
C THR A 73 -2.19 2.86 -5.22
N PRO A 74 -3.18 1.99 -4.98
CA PRO A 74 -2.91 0.60 -4.61
C PRO A 74 -2.55 -0.22 -5.85
N THR A 75 -1.62 -1.14 -5.69
CA THR A 75 -1.27 -2.17 -6.67
C THR A 75 -1.20 -3.51 -5.96
N VAL A 76 -2.02 -4.46 -6.40
CA VAL A 76 -1.98 -5.84 -5.90
C VAL A 76 -0.85 -6.58 -6.58
N ARG A 77 -0.03 -7.28 -5.79
CA ARG A 77 1.04 -8.15 -6.27
C ARG A 77 0.95 -9.49 -5.57
N GLU A 78 1.20 -10.56 -6.32
CA GLU A 78 1.48 -11.87 -5.76
C GLU A 78 2.99 -11.98 -5.52
N GLU A 79 3.41 -12.27 -4.30
CA GLU A 79 4.80 -12.62 -3.97
C GLU A 79 5.03 -14.12 -4.23
N GLY A 80 6.28 -14.52 -4.52
CA GLY A 80 6.64 -15.87 -4.98
C GLY A 80 6.26 -17.06 -4.09
N ASN A 81 5.67 -16.81 -2.92
CA ASN A 81 5.12 -17.83 -2.01
C ASN A 81 3.58 -17.92 -2.05
N GLY A 82 2.93 -17.38 -3.10
CA GLY A 82 1.46 -17.29 -3.20
C GLY A 82 0.84 -16.32 -2.18
N ARG A 83 1.65 -15.42 -1.61
CA ARG A 83 1.18 -14.40 -0.65
C ARG A 83 0.80 -13.15 -1.41
N ILE A 84 -0.33 -12.56 -1.05
CA ILE A 84 -0.77 -11.30 -1.65
C ILE A 84 -0.18 -10.13 -0.88
N ALA A 85 0.30 -9.15 -1.63
CA ALA A 85 0.76 -7.86 -1.12
C ALA A 85 0.02 -6.73 -1.84
N ILE A 86 -0.43 -5.73 -1.08
CA ILE A 86 -0.94 -4.47 -1.60
C ILE A 86 0.18 -3.44 -1.44
N VAL A 87 0.65 -2.89 -2.55
CA VAL A 87 1.66 -1.83 -2.59
C VAL A 87 0.97 -0.50 -2.85
N GLY A 88 1.07 0.43 -1.90
CA GLY A 88 0.66 1.82 -2.05
C GLY A 88 1.77 2.64 -2.67
N ILE A 89 1.56 3.10 -3.90
CA ILE A 89 2.45 4.02 -4.61
C ILE A 89 2.11 5.44 -4.15
N PRO A 90 3.07 6.28 -3.71
CA PRO A 90 2.82 7.62 -3.16
C PRO A 90 2.49 8.68 -4.23
N GLN A 91 1.59 8.32 -5.14
CA GLN A 91 1.03 9.17 -6.16
C GLN A 91 -0.35 8.62 -6.53
N VAL A 92 -1.33 9.50 -6.73
CA VAL A 92 -2.64 9.15 -7.29
C VAL A 92 -2.52 9.19 -8.81
N PHE A 93 -2.65 8.03 -9.46
CA PHE A 93 -2.78 7.97 -10.91
C PHE A 93 -4.26 8.13 -11.25
N ASN A 94 -4.60 9.18 -11.99
CA ASN A 94 -5.93 9.35 -12.57
C ASN A 94 -5.86 8.99 -14.07
N PRO A 95 -5.78 7.69 -14.44
CA PRO A 95 -5.95 7.33 -15.84
C PRO A 95 -7.36 7.77 -16.27
N PRO A 96 -7.55 8.28 -17.50
CA PRO A 96 -8.88 8.52 -18.02
C PRO A 96 -9.72 7.26 -17.85
N ALA A 97 -10.99 7.43 -17.46
CA ALA A 97 -11.92 6.33 -17.25
C ALA A 97 -11.80 5.33 -18.40
N SER A 98 -11.62 4.05 -18.08
CA SER A 98 -11.50 2.99 -19.08
C SER A 98 -12.64 3.13 -20.10
N ASP A 99 -12.28 3.55 -21.30
CA ASP A 99 -13.19 3.54 -22.44
C ASP A 99 -13.40 2.07 -22.78
N TRP A 100 -14.54 1.52 -22.32
CA TRP A 100 -14.98 0.14 -22.57
C TRP A 100 -15.04 -0.22 -24.07
N ARG A 101 -14.82 0.76 -24.96
CA ARG A 101 -14.70 0.62 -26.41
C ARG A 101 -13.33 0.14 -26.91
N ILE A 102 -12.28 0.13 -26.09
CA ILE A 102 -10.97 -0.45 -26.48
C ILE A 102 -10.93 -1.94 -26.11
N ASN A 103 -11.91 -2.69 -26.63
CA ASN A 103 -11.89 -4.13 -26.79
C ASN A 103 -12.90 -4.42 -27.92
N LEU A 104 -12.48 -4.16 -29.16
CA LEU A 104 -13.17 -4.65 -30.35
C LEU A 104 -12.17 -5.35 -31.26
#